data_AF-A0A6G4H534-F1
#
_entry.id   AF-A0A6G4H534-F1
#
_cell.length_a   1.000
_cell.length_b   1.000
_cell.length_c   1.000
_cell.angle_alpha   90.00
_cell.angle_beta   90.00
_cell.angle_gamma   90.00
#
_symmetry.space_group_name_H-M   'P 1'
#
loop_
_entity.id
_entity.type
_entity.pdbx_description
1 polymer ?
#
loop_
_entity_poly.entity_id
_entity_poly.type
_entity_poly.pdbx_seq_one_letter_code
_entity_poly.pdbx_strand_id
1 'polypeptide(L)' 'MSQSEDKKLPWTWLFYIAKVQLGFSEREFWKLTLRKLLLVWEEHCKFNGWTNEEKKENDVYIDQCSWL' A
#
# COMPACT_ATOMS: atom_id res chain seq x y z
N MET A 1 14.87 -5.70 25.05
CA MET A 1 13.39 -5.64 24.95
C MET A 1 13.08 -5.03 23.61
N SER A 2 12.65 -5.86 22.65
CA SER A 2 12.24 -5.39 21.32
C SER A 2 11.00 -4.51 21.52
N GLN A 3 11.12 -3.20 21.26
CA GLN A 3 9.96 -2.32 21.17
C GLN A 3 9.21 -2.77 19.91
N SER A 4 8.14 -3.54 20.09
CA SER A 4 7.14 -3.73 19.07
C SER A 4 6.50 -2.36 18.83
N GLU A 5 7.03 -1.61 17.87
CA GLU A 5 6.39 -0.38 17.39
C GLU A 5 4.95 -0.74 17.01
N ASP A 6 3.98 -0.15 17.71
CA ASP A 6 2.58 -0.25 17.35
C ASP A 6 2.44 0.23 15.90
N LYS A 7 2.34 -0.70 14.95
CA LYS A 7 2.14 -0.43 13.53
C LYS A 7 0.75 0.17 13.32
N LYS A 8 0.60 1.45 13.65
CA LYS A 8 -0.59 2.22 13.38
C LYS A 8 -0.64 2.48 11.89
N LEU A 9 -1.81 2.23 11.29
CA LEU A 9 -2.04 2.58 9.90
C LEU A 9 -1.86 4.08 9.70
N PRO A 10 -1.15 4.52 8.65
CA PRO A 10 -0.90 5.93 8.38
C PRO A 10 -2.14 6.59 7.77
N TRP A 11 -3.20 6.73 8.57
CA TRP A 11 -4.52 7.24 8.14
C TRP A 11 -4.45 8.61 7.47
N THR A 12 -3.60 9.52 7.96
CA THR A 12 -3.40 10.85 7.37
C THR A 12 -2.87 10.76 5.94
N TRP A 13 -1.95 9.83 5.68
CA TRP A 13 -1.39 9.61 4.34
C TRP A 13 -2.42 8.99 3.39
N LEU A 14 -3.20 8.01 3.88
CA LEU A 14 -4.28 7.41 3.11
C LEU A 14 -5.34 8.43 2.71
N PHE A 15 -5.71 9.32 3.64
CA PHE A 15 -6.66 10.39 3.37
C PHE A 15 -6.10 11.42 2.37
N TYR A 16 -4.83 11.80 2.51
CA TYR A 16 -4.15 12.69 1.57
C TYR A 16 -4.17 12.11 0.15
N ILE A 17 -3.82 10.83 -0.03
CA ILE A 17 -3.85 10.19 -1.35
C ILE A 17 -5.26 10.20 -1.92
N ALA A 18 -6.24 9.75 -1.12
CA ALA A 18 -7.63 9.73 -1.56
C ALA A 18 -8.10 11.12 -2.02
N LYS A 19 -7.76 12.17 -1.27
CA LYS A 19 -8.26 13.52 -1.51
C LYS A 19 -7.51 14.27 -2.60
N VAL A 20 -6.18 14.26 -2.54
CA VAL A 20 -5.30 15.11 -3.37
C VAL A 20 -4.90 14.40 -4.65
N GLN A 21 -4.60 13.11 -4.58
CA GLN A 21 -4.10 12.35 -5.73
C GLN A 21 -5.23 11.74 -6.55
N LEU A 22 -6.18 11.10 -5.86
CA LEU A 22 -7.28 10.37 -6.50
C LEU A 22 -8.56 11.22 -6.67
N GLY A 23 -8.61 12.41 -6.06
CA GLY A 23 -9.72 13.35 -6.20
C GLY A 23 -11.03 12.93 -5.52
N PHE A 24 -11.00 11.96 -4.60
CA PHE A 24 -12.19 11.51 -3.89
C PHE A 24 -12.74 12.59 -2.95
N SER A 25 -14.06 12.63 -2.81
CA SER A 25 -14.73 13.33 -1.71
C SER A 25 -14.55 12.57 -0.39
N GLU A 26 -14.70 13.29 0.72
CA GLU A 26 -14.60 12.67 2.05
C GLU A 26 -15.63 11.53 2.23
N ARG A 27 -16.84 11.70 1.70
CA ARG A 27 -17.88 10.66 1.73
C ARG A 27 -17.47 9.41 0.95
N GLU A 28 -16.81 9.57 -0.18
CA GLU A 28 -16.32 8.44 -0.98
C GLU A 28 -15.19 7.71 -0.28
N PHE A 29 -14.25 8.44 0.34
CA PHE A 29 -13.18 7.84 1.14
C PHE A 29 -13.73 6.95 2.27
N TRP A 30 -14.70 7.44 3.04
CA TRP A 30 -15.27 6.67 4.16
C TRP A 30 -16.15 5.49 3.71
N LYS A 31 -16.64 5.49 2.47
CA LYS A 31 -17.38 4.36 1.88
C LYS A 31 -16.48 3.33 1.20
N LEU A 32 -15.24 3.70 0.90
CA LEU A 32 -14.25 2.83 0.28
C LEU A 32 -13.61 1.92 1.33
N THR A 33 -13.30 0.70 0.91
CA THR A 33 -12.46 -0.18 1.72
C THR A 33 -11.00 0.16 1.48
N LEU A 34 -10.16 -0.02 2.51
CA LEU A 34 -8.71 0.20 2.41
C LEU A 34 -8.09 -0.52 1.21
N ARG A 35 -8.50 -1.77 0.95
CA ARG A 35 -8.05 -2.55 -0.21
C ARG A 35 -8.35 -1.86 -1.54
N LYS A 36 -9.55 -1.30 -1.72
CA LYS A 36 -9.92 -0.59 -2.95
C LYS A 36 -9.09 0.67 -3.11
N LEU A 37 -8.87 1.43 -2.04
CA LEU A 37 -8.04 2.62 -2.07
C LEU A 37 -6.61 2.30 -2.53
N LEU A 38 -6.01 1.24 -1.98
CA LEU A 38 -4.64 0.83 -2.34
C LEU A 38 -4.54 0.34 -3.79
N LEU A 39 -5.52 -0.42 -4.29
CA LEU A 39 -5.56 -0.85 -5.70
C LEU A 39 -5.64 0.35 -6.66
N VAL A 40 -6.50 1.31 -6.36
CA VAL A 40 -6.62 2.53 -7.19
C VAL A 40 -5.34 3.35 -7.13
N TRP A 41 -4.72 3.44 -5.95
CA TRP A 41 -3.43 4.12 -5.79
C TRP A 41 -2.31 3.44 -6.59
N GLU A 42 -2.27 2.11 -6.62
CA GLU A 42 -1.30 1.35 -7.41
C GLU A 42 -1.45 1.65 -8.92
N GLU A 43 -2.68 1.65 -9.43
CA GLU A 43 -2.95 2.00 -10.84
C GLU A 43 -2.62 3.47 -11.15
N HIS A 44 -2.91 4.38 -10.23
CA HIS A 44 -2.51 5.80 -10.35
C HIS A 44 -0.99 5.96 -10.41
N CYS A 45 -0.25 5.21 -9.59
CA CYS A 45 1.21 5.21 -9.62
C CYS A 45 1.75 4.65 -10.93
N LYS A 46 1.18 3.55 -11.44
CA LYS A 46 1.54 2.96 -12.75
C LYS A 46 1.31 3.96 -13.88
N PHE A 47 0.15 4.63 -13.89
CA PHE A 47 -0.20 5.61 -14.91
C PHE A 47 0.75 6.82 -14.90
N ASN A 48 1.13 7.31 -13.72
CA ASN A 48 2.03 8.45 -13.58
C ASN A 48 3.53 8.08 -13.68
N GLY A 49 3.86 6.80 -13.85
CA GLY A 49 5.25 6.32 -13.85
C GLY A 49 5.95 6.48 -12.50
N TRP A 50 5.19 6.55 -11.40
CA TRP A 50 5.72 6.68 -10.03
C TRP A 50 6.08 5.34 -9.38
N THR A 51 5.99 4.25 -10.15
CA THR A 51 6.52 2.97 -9.74
C THR A 51 8.04 3.07 -9.66
N ASN A 52 8.56 3.27 -8.44
CA ASN A 52 9.93 2.91 -8.14
C ASN A 52 10.04 1.40 -8.37
N GLU A 53 10.96 0.98 -9.24
CA GLU A 53 11.34 -0.42 -9.45
C GLU A 53 12.06 -0.99 -8.21
N GLU A 54 11.56 -0.73 -7.01
CA GLU A 54 12.12 -1.25 -5.78
C GLU A 54 11.55 -2.64 -5.52
N LYS A 55 12.25 -3.59 -6.13
CA LYS A 55 12.46 -4.99 -5.75
C LYS A 55 11.21 -5.71 -5.27
N LYS A 56 10.71 -6.59 -6.16
CA LYS A 56 10.04 -7.84 -5.76
C LYS A 56 10.78 -8.40 -4.55
N GLU A 57 10.18 -8.32 -3.36
CA GLU A 57 10.47 -9.30 -2.32
C GLU A 57 10.15 -10.64 -2.98
N ASN A 58 11.20 -11.41 -3.31
CA ASN A 58 11.00 -12.78 -3.73
C ASN A 58 10.39 -13.47 -2.51
N ASP A 59 9.09 -13.75 -2.56
CA ASP A 59 8.45 -14.69 -1.64
C ASP A 59 9.15 -16.04 -1.84
N VAL A 60 10.20 -16.31 -1.05
CA VAL A 60 10.83 -17.62 -0.98
C VAL A 60 9.89 -18.49 -0.18
N TYR A 61 9.13 -19.31 -0.90
CA TYR A 61 8.27 -20.31 -0.32
C TYR A 61 9.13 -21.39 0.38
N ILE A 62 8.61 -21.98 1.46
CA ILE A 62 9.36 -22.91 2.33
C ILE A 62 9.92 -24.12 1.55
N ASP A 63 9.28 -24.49 0.44
CA ASP A 63 9.70 -25.56 -0.48
C ASP A 63 10.94 -25.21 -1.33
N GLN A 64 11.36 -23.94 -1.35
CA GLN A 64 12.56 -23.47 -2.06
C GLN A 64 13.81 -23.40 -1.17
N CYS A 65 13.71 -23.67 0.12
CA CYS A 65 14.88 -23.86 0.99
C CYS A 65 15.46 -25.27 0.78
N SER A 66 16.61 -25.38 0.10
CA SER A 66 17.41 -26.61 0.11
C SER A 66 17.99 -26.79 1.51
N TRP A 67 17.58 -27.87 2.18
CA TRP A 67 18.13 -28.31 3.45
C TRP A 67 19.08 -29.50 3.24
N LEU A 68 20.13 -29.27 2.43
CA LEU A 68 21.20 -30.17 1.96
C LEU A 68 21.26 -30.25 0.43
#